data_AF-A0A4R8GXT2-F1
#
_entry.id   AF-A0A4R8GXT2-F1
#
_cell.length_a   1.000
_cell.length_b   1.000
_cell.length_c   1.000
_cell.angle_alpha   90.00
_cell.angle_beta   90.00
_cell.angle_gamma   90.00
#
_symmetry.space_group_name_H-M   'P 1'
#
loop_
_entity.id
_entity.type
_entity.pdbx_description
1 polymer ?
#
loop_
_entity_poly.entity_id
_entity_poly.type
_entity_poly.pdbx_seq_one_letter_code
_entity_poly.pdbx_strand_id
1 'polypeptide(L)'
;MNKQIIILKKLKEFGLHDSLLKFIKIDYENDKITLNICTFPKTERKEFLIELEGIKLLIIEKEDDFKNEEIILNFDVDIVKNKMNIFTTSNTRYRIIYKQSKVYLVNDTVELN
;
A
#
# COMPACT_ATOMS: atom_id res chain seq x y z
N MET A 1 -6.83 -12.97 14.58
CA MET A 1 -7.09 -11.83 13.66
C MET A 1 -7.84 -12.35 12.45
N ASN A 2 -9.09 -11.92 12.27
CA ASN A 2 -9.85 -12.20 11.05
C ASN A 2 -9.33 -11.28 9.94
N LYS A 3 -8.68 -11.84 8.92
CA LYS A 3 -8.26 -11.09 7.73
C LYS A 3 -9.31 -11.28 6.65
N GLN A 4 -9.99 -10.21 6.25
CA GLN A 4 -10.87 -10.27 5.09
C GLN A 4 -10.03 -10.06 3.83
N ILE A 5 -10.10 -11.01 2.90
CA ILE A 5 -9.48 -10.86 1.58
C ILE A 5 -10.34 -9.89 0.77
N ILE A 6 -9.73 -8.81 0.30
CA ILE A 6 -10.35 -7.88 -0.65
C ILE A 6 -9.58 -7.88 -1.97
N ILE A 7 -10.24 -7.47 -3.04
CA ILE A 7 -9.61 -7.35 -4.36
C ILE A 7 -8.94 -5.98 -4.43
N LEU A 8 -7.72 -5.89 -5.00
CA LEU A 8 -7.00 -4.63 -5.20
C LEU A 8 -7.82 -3.57 -5.96
N LYS A 9 -8.76 -4.01 -6.81
CA LYS A 9 -9.77 -3.15 -7.44
C LYS A 9 -10.55 -2.31 -6.44
N LYS A 10 -10.98 -2.91 -5.32
CA LYS A 10 -11.71 -2.20 -4.27
C LYS A 10 -10.83 -1.13 -3.63
N LEU A 11 -9.54 -1.38 -3.40
CA LEU A 11 -8.62 -0.35 -2.88
C LEU A 11 -8.50 0.85 -3.80
N LYS A 12 -8.47 0.62 -5.12
CA LYS A 12 -8.48 1.71 -6.10
C LYS A 12 -9.74 2.57 -5.97
N GLU A 13 -10.90 1.95 -5.77
CA GLU A 13 -12.19 2.64 -5.59
C GLU A 13 -12.27 3.39 -4.24
N PHE A 14 -11.66 2.84 -3.17
CA PHE A 14 -11.59 3.51 -1.87
C PHE A 14 -10.79 4.81 -1.93
N GLY A 15 -9.75 4.87 -2.76
CA GLY A 15 -8.82 5.99 -2.83
C GLY A 15 -7.95 6.06 -1.56
N LEU A 16 -6.65 5.79 -1.70
CA LEU A 16 -5.70 5.83 -0.58
C LEU A 16 -4.92 7.14 -0.52
N HIS A 17 -5.40 8.18 -1.18
CA HIS A 17 -4.92 9.55 -0.98
C HIS A 17 -5.15 9.96 0.47
N ASP A 18 -4.21 10.70 1.05
CA ASP A 18 -4.26 11.09 2.46
C ASP A 18 -4.34 9.89 3.41
N SER A 19 -3.75 8.75 3.02
CA SER A 19 -3.56 7.60 3.90
C SER A 19 -2.11 7.51 4.36
N LEU A 20 -1.89 6.87 5.49
CA LEU A 20 -0.58 6.65 6.08
C LEU A 20 0.04 5.36 5.53
N LEU A 21 1.11 5.47 4.76
CA LEU A 21 2.00 4.36 4.47
C LEU A 21 2.86 4.11 5.72
N LYS A 22 2.47 3.12 6.52
CA LYS A 22 3.19 2.75 7.75
C LYS A 22 4.55 2.16 7.44
N PHE A 23 4.58 1.25 6.46
CA PHE A 23 5.83 0.67 5.97
C PHE A 23 5.66 0.11 4.57
N ILE A 24 6.80 -0.03 3.90
CA ILE A 24 7.01 -0.88 2.74
C ILE A 24 8.20 -1.80 3.03
N LYS A 25 7.98 -3.11 2.95
CA LYS A 25 9.01 -4.13 3.13
C LYS A 25 9.28 -4.79 1.80
N ILE A 26 10.55 -4.80 1.39
CA ILE A 26 11.00 -5.46 0.17
C ILE A 26 11.71 -6.75 0.58
N ASP A 27 11.22 -7.87 0.05
CA ASP A 27 11.80 -9.21 0.22
C ASP A 27 12.34 -9.65 -1.14
N TYR A 28 13.65 -9.46 -1.32
CA TYR A 28 14.35 -9.77 -2.56
C TYR A 28 14.52 -11.27 -2.80
N GLU A 29 14.51 -12.10 -1.75
CA GLU A 29 14.66 -13.55 -1.89
C GLU A 29 13.39 -14.18 -2.46
N ASN A 30 12.23 -13.64 -2.09
CA ASN A 30 10.92 -14.18 -2.45
C ASN A 30 10.21 -13.35 -3.54
N ASP A 31 10.89 -12.39 -4.17
CA ASP A 31 10.30 -11.44 -5.14
C ASP A 31 8.98 -10.86 -4.64
N LYS A 32 8.96 -10.38 -3.39
CA LYS A 32 7.76 -9.94 -2.69
C LYS A 32 7.92 -8.54 -2.13
N ILE A 33 6.87 -7.74 -2.24
CA ILE A 33 6.76 -6.44 -1.56
C ILE A 33 5.50 -6.46 -0.69
N THR A 34 5.64 -6.06 0.57
CA THR A 34 4.53 -5.91 1.50
C THR A 34 4.38 -4.44 1.88
N LEU A 35 3.18 -3.90 1.71
CA LEU A 35 2.82 -2.55 2.11
C LEU A 35 1.78 -2.61 3.23
N ASN A 36 1.93 -1.76 4.24
CA ASN A 36 0.89 -1.52 5.23
C ASN A 36 0.41 -0.06 5.13
N ILE A 37 -0.87 0.09 4.81
CA ILE A 37 -1.51 1.39 4.61
C ILE A 37 -2.66 1.53 5.60
N CYS A 38 -2.70 2.65 6.31
CA CYS A 38 -3.75 2.98 7.25
C CYS A 38 -4.47 4.26 6.82
N THR A 39 -5.79 4.22 6.68
CA THR A 39 -6.57 5.40 6.28
C THR A 39 -6.70 6.38 7.44
N PHE A 40 -6.45 7.67 7.22
CA PHE A 40 -6.79 8.73 8.17
C PHE A 40 -8.32 8.95 8.19
N PRO A 41 -8.91 9.47 9.28
CA PRO A 41 -10.35 9.39 9.46
C PRO A 41 -11.12 10.29 8.49
N LYS A 42 -12.06 9.70 7.75
CA LYS A 42 -13.29 10.38 7.32
C LYS A 42 -14.54 9.84 8.03
N THR A 43 -14.54 8.59 8.50
CA THR A 43 -15.59 7.99 9.34
C THR A 43 -15.14 6.74 10.12
N GLU A 44 -14.16 5.97 9.63
CA GLU A 44 -13.63 4.79 10.32
C GLU A 44 -12.18 4.51 9.88
N ARG A 45 -11.31 4.10 10.82
CA ARG A 45 -9.89 3.82 10.55
C ARG A 45 -9.72 2.40 10.02
N LYS A 46 -9.33 2.26 8.76
CA LYS A 46 -9.06 0.97 8.12
C LYS A 46 -7.56 0.75 7.94
N GLU A 47 -7.13 -0.50 8.14
CA GLU A 47 -5.75 -0.92 7.91
C GLU A 47 -5.69 -2.00 6.85
N PHE A 48 -4.90 -1.76 5.80
CA PHE A 48 -4.73 -2.62 4.66
C PHE A 48 -3.31 -3.15 4.60
N LEU A 49 -3.17 -4.48 4.52
CA LEU A 49 -1.93 -5.15 4.19
C LEU A 49 -2.00 -5.59 2.72
N ILE A 50 -1.12 -5.04 1.89
CA ILE A 50 -1.03 -5.37 0.48
C ILE A 50 0.25 -6.18 0.28
N GLU A 51 0.11 -7.37 -0.28
CA GLU A 51 1.22 -8.23 -0.67
C GLU A 51 1.27 -8.29 -2.20
N LEU A 52 2.39 -7.89 -2.77
CA LEU A 52 2.70 -7.98 -4.20
C LEU A 52 3.74 -9.07 -4.39
N GLU A 53 3.48 -10.02 -5.28
CA GLU A 53 4.36 -11.17 -5.51
C GLU A 53 4.78 -11.25 -6.98
N GLY A 54 5.99 -11.75 -7.23
CA GLY A 54 6.59 -11.84 -8.55
C GLY A 54 6.91 -10.46 -9.12
N ILE A 55 7.68 -9.66 -8.37
CA ILE A 55 8.09 -8.31 -8.79
C ILE A 55 8.91 -8.39 -10.08
N LYS A 56 8.43 -7.70 -11.11
CA LYS A 56 9.11 -7.57 -12.42
C LYS A 56 9.94 -6.29 -12.52
N LEU A 57 9.52 -5.25 -11.79
CA LEU A 57 10.18 -3.96 -11.77
C LEU A 57 9.85 -3.26 -10.45
N LEU A 58 10.88 -2.70 -9.81
CA LEU A 58 10.78 -1.78 -8.71
C LEU A 58 11.67 -0.57 -9.03
N ILE A 59 11.09 0.62 -9.05
CA ILE A 59 11.81 1.89 -9.14
C ILE A 59 11.43 2.72 -7.91
N ILE A 60 12.43 3.28 -7.23
CA ILE A 60 12.29 4.19 -6.10
C ILE A 60 13.05 5.48 -6.47
N GLU A 61 12.30 6.54 -6.78
CA GLU A 61 12.88 7.84 -7.16
C GLU A 61 12.89 8.74 -5.91
N LYS A 62 14.09 9.03 -5.40
CA LYS A 62 14.42 9.65 -4.10
C LYS A 62 14.25 8.72 -2.89
N GLU A 63 15.36 8.48 -2.19
CA GLU A 63 15.44 7.87 -0.87
C GLU A 63 15.71 9.01 0.12
N ASP A 64 14.69 9.50 0.81
CA ASP A 64 14.93 10.11 2.13
C ASP A 64 14.73 8.97 3.12
N ASP A 65 15.76 8.72 3.95
CA ASP A 65 15.84 7.66 4.96
C ASP A 65 14.44 7.22 5.46
N PHE A 66 14.02 6.00 5.12
CA PHE A 66 12.75 5.31 5.44
C PHE A 66 12.40 5.18 6.94
N LYS A 67 12.80 6.13 7.79
CA LYS A 67 12.69 6.04 9.25
C LYS A 67 11.32 6.43 9.80
N ASN A 68 10.45 7.05 8.99
CA ASN A 68 9.15 7.54 9.45
C ASN A 68 8.00 7.11 8.54
N GLU A 69 6.82 6.91 9.13
CA GLU A 69 5.57 6.69 8.41
C GLU A 69 5.28 7.89 7.48
N GLU A 70 4.75 7.64 6.28
CA GLU A 70 4.56 8.69 5.28
C GLU A 70 3.10 8.88 4.88
N ILE A 71 2.69 10.12 4.63
CA ILE A 71 1.39 10.36 4.00
C ILE A 71 1.51 10.12 2.49
N ILE A 72 0.56 9.34 1.97
CA ILE A 72 0.40 9.07 0.53
C ILE A 72 -0.31 10.26 -0.12
N LEU A 73 0.41 10.94 -1.02
CA LEU A 73 -0.11 12.04 -1.84
C LEU A 73 -0.79 11.52 -3.10
N ASN A 74 -0.25 10.45 -3.69
CA ASN A 74 -0.85 9.79 -4.84
C ASN A 74 -0.77 8.27 -4.72
N PHE A 75 -1.89 7.59 -4.93
CA PHE A 75 -1.97 6.14 -5.00
C PHE A 75 -2.70 5.75 -6.29
N ASP A 76 -1.98 5.17 -7.24
CA ASP A 76 -2.54 4.71 -8.51
C ASP A 76 -2.26 3.23 -8.74
N VAL A 77 -3.29 2.51 -9.18
CA VAL A 77 -3.21 1.09 -9.52
C VAL A 77 -3.80 0.86 -10.90
N ASP A 78 -3.01 0.24 -11.78
CA ASP A 78 -3.45 -0.32 -13.05
C ASP A 78 -3.49 -1.84 -12.91
N ILE A 79 -4.72 -2.36 -12.77
CA ILE A 79 -4.99 -3.79 -12.57
C ILE A 79 -4.68 -4.60 -13.84
N VAL A 80 -4.91 -4.02 -15.02
CA VAL A 80 -4.66 -4.71 -16.30
C VAL A 80 -3.17 -4.89 -16.51
N LYS A 81 -2.37 -3.90 -16.12
CA LYS A 81 -0.90 -3.93 -16.24
C LYS A 81 -0.18 -4.47 -15.00
N ASN A 82 -0.91 -4.83 -13.93
CA ASN A 82 -0.35 -5.17 -12.62
C ASN A 82 0.72 -4.18 -12.17
N LYS A 83 0.35 -2.90 -12.21
CA LYS A 83 1.24 -1.78 -11.90
C LYS A 83 0.67 -0.98 -10.74
N MET A 84 1.52 -0.63 -9.79
CA MET A 84 1.20 0.26 -8.67
C MET A 84 2.18 1.43 -8.66
N ASN A 85 1.66 2.64 -8.46
CA ASN A 85 2.43 3.86 -8.26
C ASN A 85 2.02 4.48 -6.94
N ILE A 86 3.02 4.83 -6.12
CA ILE A 86 2.81 5.50 -4.84
C ILE A 86 3.72 6.72 -4.81
N PHE A 87 3.18 7.87 -4.45
CA PHE A 87 3.93 9.09 -4.22
C PHE A 87 3.64 9.60 -2.81
N THR A 88 4.69 9.89 -2.06
CA THR A 88 4.59 10.21 -0.63
C THR A 88 5.11 11.61 -0.30
N THR A 89 4.88 12.03 0.94
CA THR A 89 5.23 13.36 1.46
C THR A 89 6.73 13.67 1.52
N SER A 90 7.62 12.67 1.55
CA SER A 90 9.06 12.87 1.37
C SER A 90 9.47 13.14 -0.08
N ASN A 91 8.52 13.15 -1.02
CA ASN A 91 8.75 13.08 -2.46
C ASN A 91 9.30 11.74 -2.96
N THR A 92 9.17 10.66 -2.17
CA THR A 92 9.52 9.31 -2.65
C THR A 92 8.46 8.83 -3.64
N ARG A 93 8.91 8.32 -4.79
CA ARG A 93 8.04 7.69 -5.78
C ARG A 93 8.37 6.21 -5.94
N TYR A 94 7.40 5.36 -5.59
CA TYR A 94 7.44 3.92 -5.83
C TYR A 94 6.71 3.61 -7.12
N ARG A 95 7.37 2.91 -8.03
CA ARG A 95 6.75 2.32 -9.20
C ARG A 95 7.03 0.83 -9.21
N ILE A 96 5.97 0.04 -9.08
CA ILE A 96 6.03 -1.40 -8.88
C ILE A 96 5.24 -2.09 -10.01
N ILE A 97 5.85 -3.08 -10.66
CA ILE A 97 5.18 -4.01 -11.58
C ILE A 97 5.28 -5.41 -11.00
N TYR A 98 4.16 -6.10 -10.86
CA TYR A 98 4.06 -7.40 -10.18
C TYR A 98 3.29 -8.44 -11.02
N LYS A 99 3.28 -9.70 -10.58
CA LYS A 99 2.48 -10.76 -11.23
C LYS A 99 1.12 -10.92 -10.58
N GLN A 100 1.08 -10.91 -9.25
CA GLN A 100 -0.14 -11.10 -8.49
C GLN A 100 -0.12 -10.27 -7.20
N SER A 101 -1.30 -10.02 -6.65
CA SER A 101 -1.46 -9.27 -5.41
C SER A 101 -2.48 -9.94 -4.49
N LYS A 102 -2.23 -9.90 -3.20
CA LYS A 102 -3.22 -10.22 -2.15
C LYS A 102 -3.42 -9.00 -1.29
N VAL A 103 -4.66 -8.71 -0.93
CA VAL A 103 -4.99 -7.57 -0.08
C VAL A 103 -5.82 -8.06 1.09
N TYR A 104 -5.39 -7.68 2.28
CA TYR A 104 -6.04 -8.03 3.53
C TYR A 104 -6.49 -6.76 4.23
N LEU A 105 -7.76 -6.72 4.65
CA LEU A 105 -8.19 -5.81 5.70
C LEU A 105 -7.73 -6.43 7.04
N VAL A 106 -6.91 -5.69 7.78
CA VAL A 106 -6.14 -6.21 8.92
C VAL A 106 -6.89 -6.04 10.25
N ASN A 107 -7.73 -5.01 10.39
CA ASN A 107 -8.70 -4.83 11.48
C ASN A 107 -9.67 -3.66 11.17
N ASP A 108 -10.95 -3.84 11.54
CA ASP A 108 -11.88 -2.76 11.91
C ASP A 108 -11.57 -2.41 13.36
N THR A 109 -10.77 -1.36 13.60
CA THR A 109 -10.53 -0.90 14.98
C THR A 109 -11.67 0.02 15.41
N VAL A 110 -12.62 -0.61 16.12
CA VAL A 110 -13.47 -0.15 17.24
C VAL A 110 -13.56 1.37 17.44
N GLU A 111 -14.81 1.85 17.45
CA GLU A 111 -15.28 3.15 17.93
C GLU A 111 -14.38 3.72 19.03
N LEU A 112 -13.80 4.89 18.76
CA LEU A 112 -13.30 5.75 19.82
C LEU A 112 -14.53 6.37 20.50
N ASN A 113 -14.89 5.85 21.68
CA ASN A 113 -15.76 6.54 22.64
C ASN A 113 -15.19 7.92 23.00
#